data_AF-A0A5N6XKD4-F1
#
_entry.id   AF-A0A5N6XKD4-F1
#
_cell.length_a   1.000
_cell.length_b   1.000
_cell.length_c   1.000
_cell.angle_alpha   90.00
_cell.angle_beta   90.00
_cell.angle_gamma   90.00
#
_symmetry.space_group_name_H-M   'P 1'
#
loop_
_entity.id
_entity.type
_entity.pdbx_description
1 polymer ?
#
loop_
_entity_poly.entity_id
_entity_poly.type
_entity_poly.pdbx_seq_one_letter_code
_entity_poly.pdbx_strand_id
1 'polypeptide(L)'
;MHIIAPLQNNSCRLNPLKPEHYGAIQPHLRYPTFVSCPEKSNIYLFDFISSSGPKTDGPHLFTNSDDFETHIATTAKPHTRIVSICSQNSMRPLGVTEQAMRKLINTYGIDATFLDLAVSFGDKPQSADAGHGAMTVRQKEDGSYDMQYLFAYAENNAAQGNVPWTIRQTCVFHRYNPAGSGNLWIFFHVRPRSKMQQQIEAEITSQHAGVSKSWYSMHLLVLSAYIGNWRWCIRSLGEEIEKTVDIALTLDLSKADHDKDGLIRLLTPQYLGDKLLPLSSRLKVALETVCKLDEINTLFQSKGFMADGDSQRFASEMAYYKTTIEGYLKSVEVLEGKVKGISDLLAVALNLKGQTVANEINDKMLQLTSEAFEDNATVRVVTLVTLIYLPASFVSTLLGMNLFEFGDPNGQGFTISKQFWIFVVAAVPLTMLTLGSWYIITKRQVKLRQKRKEERAGSVMC
;
A
#
# COMPACT_ATOMS: atom_id res chain seq x y z
N MET A 1 28.27 -4.73 -39.50
CA MET A 1 29.61 -4.20 -39.22
C MET A 1 29.46 -2.70 -38.98
N HIS A 2 29.06 -2.32 -37.76
CA HIS A 2 28.94 -0.92 -37.35
C HIS A 2 30.08 -0.62 -36.38
N ILE A 3 30.94 0.30 -36.80
CA ILE A 3 32.12 0.75 -36.08
C ILE A 3 31.64 1.53 -34.85
N ILE A 4 31.89 1.00 -33.66
CA ILE A 4 31.71 1.71 -32.39
C ILE A 4 32.86 2.71 -32.30
N ALA A 5 32.53 4.00 -32.37
CA ALA A 5 33.48 5.07 -32.08
C ALA A 5 33.96 4.97 -30.62
N PRO A 6 35.26 5.16 -30.34
CA PRO A 6 35.78 5.08 -28.99
C PRO A 6 35.21 6.21 -28.13
N LEU A 7 34.81 5.88 -26.90
CA LEU A 7 34.34 6.80 -25.87
C LEU A 7 35.36 7.93 -25.70
N GLN A 8 34.94 9.14 -26.06
CA GLN A 8 35.72 10.35 -25.90
C GLN A 8 35.93 10.58 -24.40
N ASN A 9 37.21 10.69 -24.03
CA ASN A 9 37.71 10.86 -22.68
C ASN A 9 37.29 12.25 -22.15
N ASN A 10 36.07 12.38 -21.61
CA ASN A 10 35.62 13.59 -20.94
C ASN A 10 36.26 13.67 -19.56
N SER A 11 37.32 14.48 -19.46
CA SER A 11 37.90 14.97 -18.21
C SER A 11 36.86 15.83 -17.48
N CYS A 12 35.99 15.18 -16.69
CA CYS A 12 35.03 15.87 -15.84
C CYS A 12 35.77 16.49 -14.65
N ARG A 13 36.22 17.74 -14.79
CA ARG A 13 36.46 18.58 -13.61
C ARG A 13 35.14 18.67 -12.84
N LEU A 14 35.10 18.06 -11.66
CA LEU A 14 33.99 18.20 -10.71
C LEU A 14 33.83 19.68 -10.36
N ASN A 15 32.74 20.28 -10.81
CA ASN A 15 32.38 21.63 -10.40
C ASN A 15 32.01 21.61 -8.91
N PRO A 16 32.45 22.60 -8.12
CA PRO A 16 32.07 22.68 -6.72
C PRO A 16 30.55 22.78 -6.60
N LEU A 17 29.99 22.04 -5.64
CA LEU A 17 28.59 22.08 -5.29
C LEU A 17 28.23 23.51 -4.84
N LYS A 18 27.32 24.13 -5.58
CA LYS A 18 26.85 25.50 -5.31
C LYS A 18 25.70 25.52 -4.29
N PRO A 19 25.53 26.59 -3.50
CA PRO A 19 24.42 26.71 -2.55
C PRO A 19 23.02 26.53 -3.16
N GLU A 20 22.84 26.96 -4.40
CA GLU A 20 21.57 26.89 -5.13
C GLU A 20 21.08 25.44 -5.38
N HIS A 21 21.98 24.44 -5.35
CA HIS A 21 21.61 23.05 -5.64
C HIS A 21 20.58 22.52 -4.64
N TYR A 22 20.84 22.67 -3.34
CA TYR A 22 19.89 22.23 -2.33
C TYR A 22 18.60 23.08 -2.35
N GLY A 23 18.73 24.39 -2.58
CA GLY A 23 17.59 25.30 -2.72
C GLY A 23 16.63 24.90 -3.85
N ALA A 24 17.14 24.35 -4.96
CA ALA A 24 16.33 23.84 -6.06
C ALA A 24 15.58 22.53 -5.71
N ILE A 25 16.12 21.71 -4.80
CA ILE A 25 15.53 20.43 -4.38
C ILE A 25 14.49 20.64 -3.27
N GLN A 26 14.72 21.63 -2.39
CA GLN A 26 13.90 21.89 -1.20
C GLN A 26 12.38 21.94 -1.43
N PRO A 27 11.84 22.51 -2.53
CA PRO A 27 10.40 22.50 -2.79
C PRO A 27 9.78 21.11 -2.98
N HIS A 28 10.59 20.11 -3.34
CA HIS A 28 10.15 18.73 -3.54
C HIS A 28 10.25 17.89 -2.25
N LEU A 29 10.92 18.41 -1.22
CA LEU A 29 11.09 17.74 0.06
C LEU A 29 9.91 18.03 0.98
N ARG A 30 9.31 16.99 1.56
CA ARG A 30 8.25 17.14 2.56
C ARG A 30 8.77 17.77 3.86
N TYR A 31 9.99 17.42 4.24
CA TYR A 31 10.68 17.89 5.44
C TYR A 31 12.14 18.20 5.10
N PRO A 32 12.78 19.13 5.81
CA PRO A 32 14.19 19.47 5.55
C PRO A 32 15.12 18.31 5.85
N THR A 33 16.11 18.10 4.98
CA THR A 33 17.17 17.09 5.14
C THR A 33 18.20 17.48 6.19
N PHE A 34 18.54 18.78 6.27
CA PHE A 34 19.59 19.32 7.12
C PHE A 34 19.03 20.16 8.27
N VAL A 35 19.74 20.21 9.40
CA VAL A 35 19.37 21.12 10.50
C VAL A 35 19.62 22.57 10.11
N SER A 36 18.73 23.47 10.53
CA SER A 36 18.89 24.92 10.30
C SER A 36 19.78 25.61 11.35
N CYS A 37 19.90 25.03 12.54
CA CYS A 37 20.70 25.56 13.65
C CYS A 37 21.98 24.74 13.79
N PRO A 38 23.18 25.34 13.69
CA PRO A 38 24.46 24.64 13.82
C PRO A 38 24.58 23.85 15.13
N GLU A 39 24.03 24.31 16.24
CA GLU A 39 24.14 23.70 17.59
C GLU A 39 23.32 22.41 17.75
N LYS A 40 22.50 22.05 16.76
CA LYS A 40 21.75 20.79 16.72
C LYS A 40 22.50 19.70 15.95
N SER A 41 23.79 19.87 15.74
CA SER A 41 24.61 18.92 14.99
C SER A 41 24.98 17.73 15.86
N ASN A 42 25.23 16.59 15.21
CA ASN A 42 25.69 15.38 15.86
C ASN A 42 26.52 14.58 14.85
N ILE A 43 27.81 14.93 14.80
CA ILE A 43 28.78 14.42 13.82
C ILE A 43 29.92 13.78 14.59
N TYR A 44 30.12 12.48 14.39
CA TYR A 44 31.26 11.75 14.93
C TYR A 44 32.37 11.71 13.86
N LEU A 45 33.58 12.11 14.22
CA LEU A 45 34.73 12.10 13.34
C LEU A 45 35.86 11.27 13.94
N PHE A 46 36.47 10.42 13.11
CA PHE A 46 37.61 9.60 13.46
C PHE A 46 38.71 9.78 12.42
N ASP A 47 39.89 10.18 12.88
CA ASP A 47 41.06 10.43 12.04
C ASP A 47 42.20 9.45 12.33
N PHE A 48 42.72 8.85 11.27
CA PHE A 48 43.87 7.95 11.31
C PHE A 48 45.02 8.62 10.57
N ILE A 49 46.04 9.08 11.29
CA ILE A 49 47.18 9.81 10.73
C ILE A 49 48.24 8.87 10.16
N SER A 50 48.28 7.62 10.65
CA SER A 50 49.14 6.54 10.17
C SER A 50 48.30 5.29 9.95
N SER A 51 48.83 4.35 9.17
CA SER A 51 48.29 2.98 9.05
C SER A 51 48.32 2.20 10.37
N SER A 52 49.04 2.71 11.39
CA SER A 52 49.24 2.09 12.70
C SER A 52 48.28 2.58 13.81
N GLY A 53 47.10 3.10 13.45
CA GLY A 53 46.05 3.47 14.41
C GLY A 53 45.91 4.98 14.67
N PRO A 54 44.85 5.39 15.37
CA PRO A 54 44.52 6.79 15.61
C PRO A 54 45.56 7.46 16.55
N LYS A 55 45.91 8.73 16.30
CA LYS A 55 46.54 9.55 17.36
C LYS A 55 45.44 9.97 18.33
N THR A 56 45.20 9.14 19.35
CA THR A 56 44.69 9.49 20.70
C THR A 56 43.38 10.30 20.83
N ASP A 57 42.49 9.79 21.70
CA ASP A 57 41.28 10.41 22.30
C ASP A 57 39.88 10.06 21.75
N GLY A 58 39.73 8.95 21.01
CA GLY A 58 38.40 8.42 20.66
C GLY A 58 37.63 9.26 19.61
N PRO A 59 36.31 9.07 19.44
CA PRO A 59 35.52 9.87 18.51
C PRO A 59 35.54 11.35 18.87
N HIS A 60 35.92 12.21 17.92
CA HIS A 60 35.67 13.64 18.03
C HIS A 60 34.20 13.89 17.71
N LEU A 61 33.40 14.20 18.74
CA LEU A 61 31.99 14.54 18.59
C LEU A 61 31.83 16.05 18.39
N PHE A 62 31.34 16.44 17.22
CA PHE A 62 30.94 17.82 16.93
C PHE A 62 29.44 17.98 17.17
N THR A 63 29.10 18.82 18.15
CA THR A 63 27.72 19.27 18.42
C THR A 63 27.37 20.56 17.67
N ASN A 64 28.35 21.21 17.05
CA ASN A 64 28.19 22.41 16.22
C ASN A 64 28.75 22.18 14.80
N SER A 65 27.94 22.48 13.77
CA SER A 65 28.35 22.36 12.36
C SER A 65 29.44 23.35 11.95
N ASP A 66 29.50 24.53 12.56
CA ASP A 66 30.47 25.57 12.20
C ASP A 66 31.88 25.18 12.70
N ASP A 67 31.95 24.55 13.87
CA ASP A 67 33.19 23.98 14.42
C ASP A 67 33.68 22.83 13.52
N PHE A 68 32.77 21.98 13.05
CA PHE A 68 33.08 20.93 12.09
C PHE A 68 33.57 21.50 10.75
N GLU A 69 32.92 22.54 10.22
CA GLU A 69 33.33 23.22 9.00
C GLU A 69 34.76 23.76 9.12
N THR A 70 35.03 24.45 10.22
CA THR A 70 36.36 24.99 10.54
C THR A 70 37.38 23.87 10.60
N HIS A 71 37.07 22.78 11.32
CA HIS A 71 37.96 21.63 11.44
C HIS A 71 38.28 20.98 10.08
N ILE A 72 37.28 20.77 9.22
CA ILE A 72 37.47 20.22 7.87
C ILE A 72 38.31 21.15 6.99
N ALA A 73 38.18 22.47 7.16
CA ALA A 73 38.91 23.46 6.39
C ALA A 73 40.38 23.61 6.82
N THR A 74 40.66 23.52 8.12
CA THR A 74 42.01 23.80 8.67
C THR A 74 42.87 22.56 8.85
N THR A 75 42.25 21.40 9.07
CA THR A 75 42.99 20.16 9.38
C THR A 75 43.49 19.50 8.11
N ALA A 76 44.78 19.15 8.08
CA ALA A 76 45.36 18.39 6.99
C ALA A 76 44.64 17.05 6.79
N LYS A 77 44.52 16.59 5.54
CA LYS A 77 43.81 15.34 5.22
C LYS A 77 44.56 14.14 5.85
N PRO A 78 43.93 13.35 6.72
CA PRO A 78 44.55 12.18 7.34
C PRO A 78 44.68 11.04 6.33
N HIS A 79 45.34 9.95 6.73
CA HIS A 79 45.45 8.73 5.93
C HIS A 79 44.08 8.09 5.71
N THR A 80 43.27 8.01 6.77
CA THR A 80 41.87 7.61 6.70
C THR A 80 41.05 8.55 7.58
N ARG A 81 39.89 9.00 7.08
CA ARG A 81 38.88 9.72 7.87
C ARG A 81 37.56 8.97 7.83
N ILE A 82 36.89 8.87 8.97
CA ILE A 82 35.52 8.37 9.07
C ILE A 82 34.65 9.50 9.62
N VAL A 83 33.61 9.86 8.90
CA VAL A 83 32.60 10.84 9.31
C VAL A 83 31.27 10.10 9.45
N SER A 84 30.69 10.11 10.64
CA SER A 84 29.36 9.52 10.88
C SER A 84 28.40 10.61 11.34
N ILE A 85 27.39 10.88 10.53
CA ILE A 85 26.39 11.92 10.76
C ILE A 85 25.07 11.23 11.08
N CYS A 86 24.50 11.55 12.23
CA CYS A 86 23.26 10.92 12.66
C CYS A 86 22.11 11.92 12.72
N SER A 87 20.90 11.44 12.43
CA SER A 87 19.68 12.15 12.79
C SER A 87 19.20 11.72 14.17
N GLN A 88 18.43 12.57 14.85
CA GLN A 88 17.84 12.23 16.15
C GLN A 88 16.90 11.01 16.06
N ASN A 89 16.14 10.93 14.97
CA ASN A 89 15.33 9.79 14.57
C ASN A 89 15.11 9.82 13.05
N SER A 90 14.40 8.83 12.49
CA SER A 90 14.25 8.69 11.04
C SER A 90 13.53 9.85 10.35
N MET A 91 12.70 10.60 11.08
CA MET A 91 11.87 11.67 10.56
C MET A 91 12.40 13.05 10.94
N ARG A 92 13.63 13.11 11.46
CA ARG A 92 14.32 14.36 11.78
C ARG A 92 15.47 14.57 10.79
N PRO A 93 15.83 15.83 10.52
CA PRO A 93 16.98 16.14 9.68
C PRO A 93 18.26 15.46 10.19
N LEU A 94 19.21 15.24 9.29
CA LEU A 94 20.58 14.90 9.63
C LEU A 94 21.17 16.00 10.53
N GLY A 95 21.92 15.60 11.55
CA GLY A 95 22.61 16.48 12.49
C GLY A 95 23.81 17.20 11.86
N VAL A 96 23.61 17.86 10.72
CA VAL A 96 24.58 18.69 10.02
C VAL A 96 23.83 19.77 9.23
N THR A 97 24.39 20.97 9.13
CA THR A 97 23.83 22.04 8.29
C THR A 97 24.12 21.80 6.81
N GLU A 98 23.31 22.37 5.93
CA GLU A 98 23.53 22.30 4.47
C GLU A 98 24.91 22.88 4.09
N GLN A 99 25.31 23.98 4.73
CA GLN A 99 26.60 24.61 4.51
C GLN A 99 27.76 23.69 4.89
N ALA A 100 27.71 23.04 6.05
CA ALA A 100 28.75 22.10 6.48
C ALA A 100 28.80 20.86 5.58
N MET A 101 27.65 20.33 5.14
CA MET A 101 27.59 19.24 4.16
C MET A 101 28.24 19.64 2.83
N ARG A 102 27.89 20.81 2.30
CA ARG A 102 28.47 21.35 1.06
C ARG A 102 29.97 21.56 1.19
N LYS A 103 30.44 22.04 2.35
CA LYS A 103 31.88 22.18 2.62
C LYS A 103 32.59 20.83 2.59
N LEU A 104 32.02 19.80 3.24
CA LEU A 104 32.56 18.44 3.23
C LEU A 104 32.68 17.91 1.79
N ILE A 105 31.59 17.99 1.02
CA ILE A 105 31.55 17.57 -0.39
C ILE A 105 32.63 18.28 -1.21
N ASN A 106 32.72 19.60 -1.11
CA ASN A 106 33.66 20.41 -1.89
C ASN A 106 35.12 20.18 -1.48
N THR A 107 35.41 20.07 -0.18
CA THR A 107 36.78 19.87 0.35
C THR A 107 37.38 18.54 -0.11
N TYR A 108 36.53 17.53 -0.25
CA TYR A 108 36.93 16.21 -0.73
C TYR A 108 36.66 16.00 -2.22
N GLY A 109 36.07 16.95 -2.94
CA GLY A 109 35.69 16.76 -4.34
C GLY A 109 34.81 15.53 -4.52
N ILE A 110 33.78 15.39 -3.68
CA ILE A 110 32.75 14.35 -3.79
C ILE A 110 31.77 14.78 -4.88
N ASP A 111 31.22 13.82 -5.60
CA ASP A 111 30.22 14.12 -6.63
C ASP A 111 28.93 14.72 -6.06
N ALA A 112 28.26 15.57 -6.83
CA ALA A 112 26.96 16.12 -6.45
C ALA A 112 25.89 15.04 -6.25
N THR A 113 25.99 13.89 -6.92
CA THR A 113 25.09 12.74 -6.71
C THR A 113 25.09 12.20 -5.28
N PHE A 114 26.13 12.47 -4.48
CA PHE A 114 26.11 12.13 -3.06
C PHE A 114 25.04 12.93 -2.29
N LEU A 115 24.76 14.18 -2.71
CA LEU A 115 23.69 14.98 -2.14
C LEU A 115 22.32 14.35 -2.39
N ASP A 116 22.12 13.69 -3.54
CA ASP A 116 20.86 12.99 -3.87
C ASP A 116 20.57 11.86 -2.87
N LEU A 117 21.61 11.15 -2.41
CA LEU A 117 21.47 10.15 -1.35
C LEU A 117 21.22 10.82 0.01
N ALA A 118 21.86 11.95 0.28
CA ALA A 118 21.67 12.71 1.52
C ALA A 118 20.21 13.21 1.67
N VAL A 119 19.58 13.68 0.58
CA VAL A 119 18.20 14.21 0.63
C VAL A 119 17.14 13.14 0.86
N SER A 120 17.51 11.86 0.81
CA SER A 120 16.64 10.77 1.24
C SER A 120 16.39 10.77 2.76
N PHE A 121 17.15 11.56 3.54
CA PHE A 121 16.99 11.69 4.99
C PHE A 121 16.17 12.93 5.37
N GLY A 122 15.61 12.91 6.58
CA GLY A 122 14.72 13.96 7.08
C GLY A 122 13.23 13.55 7.07
N ASP A 123 12.89 12.46 6.39
CA ASP A 123 11.55 11.88 6.36
C ASP A 123 11.62 10.33 6.43
N LYS A 124 10.47 9.70 6.67
CA LYS A 124 10.32 8.26 6.52
C LYS A 124 10.66 7.84 5.07
N PRO A 125 11.40 6.74 4.86
CA PRO A 125 11.67 6.22 3.53
C PRO A 125 10.38 6.01 2.73
N GLN A 126 10.25 6.72 1.61
CA GLN A 126 9.05 6.68 0.78
C GLN A 126 9.01 5.41 -0.07
N SER A 127 7.81 4.97 -0.44
CA SER A 127 7.63 3.81 -1.32
C SER A 127 8.03 4.12 -2.76
N ALA A 128 7.90 5.38 -3.19
CA ALA A 128 8.33 5.83 -4.52
C ALA A 128 9.85 5.66 -4.71
N ASP A 129 10.62 5.84 -3.64
CA ASP A 129 12.09 5.73 -3.65
C ASP A 129 12.58 4.31 -3.27
N ALA A 130 11.68 3.32 -3.20
CA ALA A 130 12.04 1.98 -2.75
C ALA A 130 13.08 1.28 -3.64
N GLY A 131 13.20 1.69 -4.91
CA GLY A 131 14.21 1.22 -5.85
C GLY A 131 15.46 2.10 -5.94
N HIS A 132 15.56 3.17 -5.15
CA HIS A 132 16.67 4.12 -5.22
C HIS A 132 17.86 3.68 -4.35
N GLY A 133 19.06 4.10 -4.75
CA GLY A 133 20.27 4.01 -3.91
C GLY A 133 21.11 2.75 -4.07
N ALA A 134 20.99 2.00 -5.17
CA ALA A 134 21.93 0.94 -5.51
C ALA A 134 23.37 1.46 -5.61
N MET A 135 24.35 0.59 -5.38
CA MET A 135 25.75 0.98 -5.36
C MET A 135 26.24 1.53 -6.68
N THR A 136 26.73 2.76 -6.63
CA THR A 136 27.45 3.38 -7.73
C THR A 136 28.94 3.43 -7.39
N VAL A 137 29.76 3.23 -8.42
CA VAL A 137 31.22 3.22 -8.30
C VAL A 137 31.80 4.09 -9.39
N ARG A 138 32.71 4.99 -9.01
CA ARG A 138 33.39 5.88 -9.93
C ARG A 138 34.89 5.88 -9.65
N GLN A 139 35.67 5.57 -10.68
CA GLN A 139 37.11 5.75 -10.63
C GLN A 139 37.46 7.22 -10.91
N LYS A 140 38.33 7.79 -10.08
CA LYS A 140 38.85 9.15 -10.23
C LYS A 140 40.15 9.18 -11.02
N GLU A 141 40.53 10.35 -11.52
CA GLU A 141 41.78 10.58 -12.26
C GLU A 141 43.03 10.24 -11.43
N ASP A 142 42.96 10.41 -10.11
CA ASP A 142 44.02 10.05 -9.16
C ASP A 142 44.13 8.54 -8.87
N GLY A 143 43.29 7.72 -9.50
CA GLY A 143 43.25 6.28 -9.32
C GLY A 143 42.45 5.80 -8.11
N SER A 144 41.89 6.71 -7.31
CA SER A 144 40.98 6.36 -6.21
C SER A 144 39.57 6.02 -6.71
N TYR A 145 38.80 5.34 -5.88
CA TYR A 145 37.46 4.86 -6.19
C TYR A 145 36.46 5.44 -5.20
N ASP A 146 35.49 6.21 -5.70
CA ASP A 146 34.32 6.66 -4.94
C ASP A 146 33.22 5.63 -5.09
N MET A 147 32.70 5.13 -3.97
CA MET A 147 31.63 4.14 -3.87
C MET A 147 30.54 4.72 -2.98
N GLN A 148 29.29 4.68 -3.42
CA GLN A 148 28.17 5.19 -2.62
C GLN A 148 26.88 4.40 -2.82
N TYR A 149 26.10 4.23 -1.76
CA TYR A 149 24.80 3.55 -1.78
C TYR A 149 23.93 3.93 -0.58
N LEU A 150 22.63 3.72 -0.72
CA LEU A 150 21.68 3.63 0.39
C LEU A 150 21.39 2.18 0.68
N PHE A 151 21.42 1.83 1.97
CA PHE A 151 21.10 0.50 2.44
C PHE A 151 19.85 0.56 3.31
N ALA A 152 18.75 0.04 2.79
CA ALA A 152 17.51 -0.08 3.53
C ALA A 152 17.52 -1.32 4.43
N TYR A 153 17.02 -1.18 5.66
CA TYR A 153 16.98 -2.25 6.63
C TYR A 153 15.74 -2.20 7.51
N ALA A 154 15.36 -3.38 8.02
CA ALA A 154 14.31 -3.49 9.03
C ALA A 154 14.89 -3.27 10.44
N GLU A 155 14.18 -2.50 11.25
CA GLU A 155 14.51 -2.24 12.65
C GLU A 155 13.31 -2.62 13.54
N ASN A 156 13.57 -3.38 14.60
CA ASN A 156 12.55 -3.76 15.57
C ASN A 156 12.27 -2.60 16.53
N ASN A 157 10.99 -2.21 16.66
CA ASN A 157 10.54 -1.17 17.60
C ASN A 157 9.55 -1.71 18.65
N ALA A 158 9.53 -3.01 18.94
CA ALA A 158 8.59 -3.62 19.89
C ALA A 158 8.63 -2.99 21.29
N ALA A 159 9.76 -2.38 21.69
CA ALA A 159 9.89 -1.68 22.96
C ALA A 159 9.26 -0.26 23.00
N GLN A 160 8.88 0.32 21.86
CA GLN A 160 8.50 1.74 21.73
C GLN A 160 7.15 1.99 21.06
N GLY A 161 6.40 0.97 20.61
CA GLY A 161 5.06 1.19 20.06
C GLY A 161 4.36 -0.05 19.47
N ASN A 162 3.18 0.19 18.88
CA ASN A 162 2.30 -0.84 18.31
C ASN A 162 2.79 -1.45 16.98
N VAL A 163 3.78 -0.83 16.31
CA VAL A 163 4.32 -1.32 15.03
C VAL A 163 5.62 -2.08 15.29
N PRO A 164 5.67 -3.41 15.12
CA PRO A 164 6.80 -4.22 15.55
C PRO A 164 8.08 -3.97 14.72
N TRP A 165 7.93 -3.65 13.43
CA TRP A 165 9.05 -3.45 12.52
C TRP A 165 8.88 -2.18 11.68
N THR A 166 9.94 -1.39 11.59
CA THR A 166 9.98 -0.22 10.69
C THR A 166 11.15 -0.31 9.73
N ILE A 167 10.93 0.12 8.50
CA ILE A 167 12.00 0.25 7.52
C ILE A 167 12.75 1.57 7.76
N ARG A 168 14.06 1.46 7.82
CA ARG A 168 15.04 2.54 7.96
C ARG A 168 16.03 2.45 6.81
N GLN A 169 16.93 3.43 6.73
CA GLN A 169 18.02 3.41 5.77
C GLN A 169 19.29 4.03 6.37
N THR A 170 20.43 3.59 5.85
CA THR A 170 21.74 4.19 6.10
C THR A 170 22.38 4.53 4.76
N CYS A 171 23.14 5.61 4.69
CA CYS A 171 23.94 5.96 3.52
C CYS A 171 25.39 5.63 3.81
N VAL A 172 26.06 5.05 2.82
CA VAL A 172 27.49 4.79 2.87
C VAL A 172 28.13 5.49 1.68
N PHE A 173 29.13 6.30 1.96
CA PHE A 173 30.10 6.74 0.97
C PHE A 173 31.47 6.25 1.40
N HIS A 174 32.23 5.73 0.45
CA HIS A 174 33.56 5.21 0.64
C HIS A 174 34.45 5.66 -0.51
N ARG A 175 35.49 6.41 -0.19
CA ARG A 175 36.64 6.62 -1.05
C ARG A 175 37.73 5.63 -0.68
N TYR A 176 38.02 4.73 -1.60
CA TYR A 176 39.17 3.84 -1.51
C TYR A 176 40.34 4.37 -2.34
N ASN A 177 41.48 4.60 -1.70
CA ASN A 177 42.73 4.88 -2.38
C ASN A 177 43.69 3.67 -2.26
N PRO A 178 44.01 2.98 -3.37
CA PRO A 178 44.96 1.87 -3.38
C PRO A 178 46.37 2.25 -2.89
N ALA A 179 46.76 3.53 -2.97
CA ALA A 179 48.03 4.02 -2.41
C ALA A 179 48.04 4.07 -0.87
N GLY A 180 46.92 3.74 -0.22
CA GLY A 180 46.75 3.67 1.24
C GLY A 180 46.32 4.99 1.87
N SER A 181 46.77 6.15 1.38
CA SER A 181 46.46 7.46 1.99
C SER A 181 45.28 8.18 1.33
N GLY A 182 44.45 8.86 2.12
CA GLY A 182 43.31 9.64 1.63
C GLY A 182 42.01 8.85 1.53
N ASN A 183 41.89 7.74 2.26
CA ASN A 183 40.63 7.01 2.39
C ASN A 183 39.60 7.85 3.17
N LEU A 184 38.34 7.80 2.73
CA LEU A 184 37.26 8.55 3.39
C LEU A 184 36.02 7.68 3.48
N TRP A 185 35.45 7.58 4.67
CA TRP A 185 34.14 6.99 4.89
C TRP A 185 33.18 8.07 5.38
N ILE A 186 31.98 8.12 4.80
CA ILE A 186 30.90 8.94 5.32
C ILE A 186 29.68 8.04 5.52
N PHE A 187 29.12 8.07 6.72
CA PHE A 187 27.93 7.34 7.10
C PHE A 187 26.81 8.30 7.46
N PHE A 188 25.62 8.08 6.91
CA PHE A 188 24.40 8.70 7.42
C PHE A 188 23.55 7.63 8.07
N HIS A 189 23.23 7.77 9.35
CA HIS A 189 22.38 6.79 10.02
C HIS A 189 21.31 7.41 10.88
N VAL A 190 20.29 6.60 11.11
CA VAL A 190 19.14 6.96 11.93
C VAL A 190 19.45 6.65 13.39
N ARG A 191 19.19 7.64 14.27
CA ARG A 191 19.40 7.61 15.73
C ARG A 191 20.86 7.66 16.16
N PRO A 192 21.16 8.39 17.27
CA PRO A 192 22.43 8.25 17.97
C PRO A 192 22.61 6.82 18.47
N ARG A 193 23.86 6.34 18.55
CA ARG A 193 24.20 4.99 19.02
C ARG A 193 23.46 3.87 18.27
N SER A 194 23.27 4.02 16.96
CA SER A 194 22.77 2.94 16.12
C SER A 194 23.67 1.69 16.24
N LYS A 195 23.15 0.50 15.95
CA LYS A 195 23.94 -0.75 15.98
C LYS A 195 25.21 -0.63 15.12
N MET A 196 25.09 -0.03 13.94
CA MET A 196 26.24 0.26 13.06
C MET A 196 27.23 1.22 13.72
N GLN A 197 26.78 2.32 14.32
CA GLN A 197 27.66 3.27 15.01
C GLN A 197 28.42 2.60 16.17
N GLN A 198 27.73 1.79 16.99
CA GLN A 198 28.36 1.06 18.09
C GLN A 198 29.40 0.04 17.58
N GLN A 199 29.11 -0.63 16.46
CA GLN A 199 30.07 -1.55 15.85
C GLN A 199 31.27 -0.80 15.26
N ILE A 200 31.07 0.37 14.62
CA ILE A 200 32.16 1.22 14.15
C ILE A 200 33.04 1.64 15.34
N GLU A 201 32.45 2.14 16.42
CA GLU A 201 33.17 2.53 17.63
C GLU A 201 33.91 1.36 18.29
N ALA A 202 33.28 0.19 18.36
CA ALA A 202 33.88 -1.02 18.92
C ALA A 202 35.05 -1.51 18.08
N GLU A 203 34.90 -1.51 16.75
CA GLU A 203 35.95 -1.83 15.79
C GLU A 203 37.10 -0.84 15.95
N ILE A 204 36.85 0.46 16.01
CA ILE A 204 37.88 1.49 16.25
C ILE A 204 38.55 1.37 17.62
N THR A 205 37.83 0.92 18.65
CA THR A 205 38.37 0.78 20.01
C THR A 205 39.23 -0.47 20.14
N SER A 206 38.78 -1.60 19.58
CA SER A 206 39.55 -2.86 19.53
C SER A 206 40.83 -2.73 18.70
N GLN A 207 40.88 -1.72 17.82
CA GLN A 207 42.00 -1.37 16.93
C GLN A 207 43.23 -0.73 17.60
N HIS A 208 43.29 -0.64 18.93
CA HIS A 208 44.61 -0.53 19.62
C HIS A 208 45.54 -1.72 19.28
N ALA A 209 45.04 -2.75 18.57
CA ALA A 209 45.81 -3.84 17.96
C ALA A 209 45.74 -3.90 16.40
N GLY A 210 45.43 -2.80 15.69
CA GLY A 210 45.55 -2.67 14.23
C GLY A 210 44.24 -2.90 13.45
N VAL A 211 43.84 -1.90 12.66
CA VAL A 211 42.68 -1.97 11.74
C VAL A 211 42.90 -3.02 10.66
N SER A 212 41.83 -3.77 10.35
CA SER A 212 41.74 -4.55 9.12
C SER A 212 41.89 -3.63 7.91
N LYS A 213 43.05 -3.72 7.23
CA LYS A 213 43.43 -2.94 6.04
C LYS A 213 42.49 -3.11 4.84
N SER A 214 41.53 -4.00 4.94
CA SER A 214 40.66 -4.35 3.83
C SER A 214 39.66 -3.24 3.53
N TRP A 215 39.63 -2.81 2.27
CA TRP A 215 38.70 -1.81 1.73
C TRP A 215 37.22 -2.14 2.01
N TYR A 216 36.90 -3.41 2.23
CA TYR A 216 35.55 -3.91 2.42
C TYR A 216 35.07 -4.00 3.88
N SER A 217 35.94 -3.75 4.86
CA SER A 217 35.67 -3.99 6.28
C SER A 217 34.37 -3.31 6.77
N MET A 218 34.22 -2.03 6.48
CA MET A 218 33.02 -1.28 6.89
C MET A 218 31.79 -1.64 6.06
N HIS A 219 31.96 -2.05 4.80
CA HIS A 219 30.83 -2.57 4.00
C HIS A 219 30.27 -3.85 4.66
N LEU A 220 31.14 -4.80 5.05
CA LEU A 220 30.72 -6.02 5.77
C LEU A 220 30.06 -5.70 7.12
N LEU A 221 30.54 -4.68 7.83
CA LEU A 221 29.94 -4.22 9.08
C LEU A 221 28.48 -3.79 8.84
N VAL A 222 28.20 -2.97 7.81
CA VAL A 222 26.83 -2.55 7.48
C VAL A 222 25.94 -3.75 7.12
N LEU A 223 26.45 -4.66 6.29
CA LEU A 223 25.70 -5.85 5.87
C LEU A 223 25.37 -6.77 7.07
N SER A 224 26.37 -7.09 7.90
CA SER A 224 26.21 -7.95 9.07
C SER A 224 25.33 -7.31 10.17
N ALA A 225 25.36 -5.98 10.29
CA ALA A 225 24.52 -5.27 11.24
C ALA A 225 23.02 -5.48 10.97
N TYR A 226 22.64 -5.49 9.69
CA TYR A 226 21.28 -5.20 9.27
C TYR A 226 20.60 -6.26 8.41
N ILE A 227 21.32 -7.09 7.63
CA ILE A 227 20.71 -8.08 6.73
C ILE A 227 19.82 -9.06 7.50
N GLY A 228 20.29 -9.57 8.64
CA GLY A 228 19.56 -10.59 9.42
C GLY A 228 18.19 -10.13 9.93
N ASN A 229 17.95 -8.82 10.02
CA ASN A 229 16.68 -8.28 10.52
C ASN A 229 15.51 -8.50 9.54
N TRP A 230 15.81 -8.60 8.23
CA TRP A 230 14.80 -8.82 7.19
C TRP A 230 14.02 -10.11 7.40
N ARG A 231 14.68 -11.18 7.84
CA ARG A 231 14.03 -12.47 8.16
C ARG A 231 12.86 -12.29 9.12
N TRP A 232 13.10 -11.57 10.21
CA TRP A 232 12.12 -11.39 11.28
C TRP A 232 11.01 -10.41 10.91
N CYS A 233 11.34 -9.36 10.15
CA CYS A 233 10.37 -8.44 9.60
C CYS A 233 9.39 -9.17 8.64
N ILE A 234 9.93 -9.97 7.72
CA ILE A 234 9.13 -10.76 6.77
C ILE A 234 8.26 -11.78 7.52
N ARG A 235 8.81 -12.48 8.53
CA ARG A 235 8.04 -13.40 9.36
C ARG A 235 6.87 -12.70 10.07
N SER A 236 7.11 -11.53 10.67
CA SER A 236 6.06 -10.75 11.34
C SER A 236 4.96 -10.31 10.38
N LEU A 237 5.30 -9.94 9.14
CA LEU A 237 4.32 -9.63 8.09
C LEU A 237 3.55 -10.88 7.66
N GLY A 238 4.23 -12.03 7.57
CA GLY A 238 3.59 -13.32 7.32
C GLY A 238 2.54 -13.66 8.38
N GLU A 239 2.85 -13.46 9.65
CA GLU A 239 1.90 -13.65 10.76
C GLU A 239 0.70 -12.68 10.68
N GLU A 240 0.91 -11.42 10.26
CA GLU A 240 -0.17 -10.43 10.05
C GLU A 240 -1.08 -10.84 8.88
N ILE A 241 -0.50 -11.37 7.79
CA ILE A 241 -1.24 -11.89 6.64
C ILE A 241 -2.03 -13.14 7.02
N GLU A 242 -1.44 -14.09 7.74
CA GLU A 242 -2.12 -15.33 8.16
C GLU A 242 -3.32 -15.06 9.07
N LYS A 243 -3.19 -14.12 10.01
CA LYS A 243 -4.34 -13.64 10.81
C LYS A 243 -5.43 -13.04 9.92
N THR A 244 -5.06 -12.28 8.89
CA THR A 244 -6.02 -11.69 7.95
C THR A 244 -6.72 -12.76 7.11
N VAL A 245 -6.01 -13.81 6.69
CA VAL A 245 -6.60 -14.97 6.00
C VAL A 245 -7.67 -15.62 6.87
N ASP A 246 -7.35 -15.93 8.13
CA ASP A 246 -8.27 -16.60 9.06
C ASP A 246 -9.55 -15.78 9.31
N ILE A 247 -9.39 -14.46 9.49
CA ILE A 247 -10.51 -13.53 9.61
C ILE A 247 -11.35 -13.50 8.32
N ALA A 248 -10.72 -13.51 7.14
CA ALA A 248 -11.44 -13.47 5.86
C ALA A 248 -12.24 -14.77 5.61
N LEU A 249 -11.70 -15.93 5.98
CA LEU A 249 -12.36 -17.23 5.82
C LEU A 249 -13.55 -17.41 6.78
N THR A 250 -13.53 -16.73 7.93
CA THR A 250 -14.62 -16.76 8.92
C THR A 250 -15.62 -15.62 8.76
N LEU A 251 -15.44 -14.76 7.76
CA LEU A 251 -16.25 -13.57 7.57
C LEU A 251 -17.66 -13.92 7.08
N ASP A 252 -18.66 -13.71 7.94
CA ASP A 252 -20.06 -13.82 7.57
C ASP A 252 -20.56 -12.50 6.93
N LEU A 253 -20.57 -12.48 5.59
CA LEU A 253 -21.05 -11.35 4.80
C LEU A 253 -22.56 -11.09 4.95
N SER A 254 -23.31 -11.92 5.67
CA SER A 254 -24.73 -11.65 5.98
C SER A 254 -24.93 -10.62 7.10
N LYS A 255 -23.93 -10.40 7.95
CA LYS A 255 -24.01 -9.52 9.14
C LYS A 255 -23.30 -8.18 9.00
N ALA A 256 -22.69 -7.91 7.84
CA ALA A 256 -21.83 -6.75 7.62
C ALA A 256 -22.59 -5.41 7.46
N ASP A 257 -23.90 -5.38 7.69
CA ASP A 257 -24.79 -4.32 7.19
C ASP A 257 -24.70 -2.97 7.94
N HIS A 258 -23.93 -2.88 9.03
CA HIS A 258 -23.82 -1.65 9.82
C HIS A 258 -22.43 -1.26 10.32
N ASP A 259 -21.36 -2.00 10.00
CA ASP A 259 -20.11 -1.85 10.74
C ASP A 259 -18.94 -1.35 9.88
N LYS A 260 -18.34 -0.21 10.28
CA LYS A 260 -17.11 0.34 9.68
C LYS A 260 -15.97 -0.69 9.70
N ASP A 261 -16.01 -1.60 10.67
CA ASP A 261 -15.06 -2.68 10.83
C ASP A 261 -15.12 -3.70 9.69
N GLY A 262 -16.28 -3.90 9.05
CA GLY A 262 -16.42 -4.77 7.88
C GLY A 262 -15.68 -4.23 6.66
N LEU A 263 -15.82 -2.92 6.38
CA LEU A 263 -15.11 -2.24 5.29
C LEU A 263 -13.60 -2.20 5.53
N ILE A 264 -13.16 -1.92 6.77
CA ILE A 264 -11.74 -1.93 7.11
C ILE A 264 -11.13 -3.33 6.89
N ARG A 265 -11.85 -4.41 7.27
CA ARG A 265 -11.41 -5.79 7.04
C ARG A 265 -11.27 -6.13 5.55
N LEU A 266 -12.12 -5.59 4.69
CA LEU A 266 -12.02 -5.77 3.24
C LEU A 266 -10.81 -5.04 2.62
N LEU A 267 -10.36 -3.95 3.23
CA LEU A 267 -9.21 -3.17 2.78
C LEU A 267 -7.87 -3.69 3.33
N THR A 268 -7.89 -4.48 4.41
CA THR A 268 -6.67 -5.00 5.05
C THR A 268 -5.76 -5.78 4.09
N PRO A 269 -6.24 -6.70 3.23
CA PRO A 269 -5.37 -7.40 2.27
C PRO A 269 -4.68 -6.44 1.32
N GLN A 270 -5.39 -5.44 0.79
CA GLN A 270 -4.81 -4.44 -0.10
C GLN A 270 -3.72 -3.62 0.62
N TYR A 271 -4.00 -3.19 1.85
CA TYR A 271 -3.02 -2.51 2.69
C TYR A 271 -1.76 -3.35 2.98
N LEU A 272 -1.91 -4.66 3.21
CA LEU A 272 -0.78 -5.56 3.39
C LEU A 272 0.01 -5.76 2.09
N GLY A 273 -0.67 -5.83 0.94
CA GLY A 273 -0.05 -5.84 -0.38
C GLY A 273 0.80 -4.59 -0.61
N ASP A 274 0.25 -3.42 -0.29
CA ASP A 274 0.95 -2.12 -0.40
C ASP A 274 2.16 -2.01 0.54
N LYS A 275 2.16 -2.72 1.67
CA LYS A 275 3.35 -2.85 2.54
C LYS A 275 4.42 -3.74 1.94
N LEU A 276 4.05 -4.81 1.22
CA LEU A 276 5.00 -5.80 0.67
C LEU A 276 5.74 -5.29 -0.57
N LEU A 277 5.02 -4.62 -1.49
CA LEU A 277 5.59 -4.17 -2.77
C LEU A 277 6.90 -3.38 -2.61
N PRO A 278 6.99 -2.39 -1.71
CA PRO A 278 8.22 -1.63 -1.51
C PRO A 278 9.36 -2.45 -0.86
N LEU A 279 9.07 -3.57 -0.19
CA LEU A 279 10.12 -4.42 0.39
C LEU A 279 10.85 -5.19 -0.70
N SER A 280 10.13 -5.69 -1.70
CA SER A 280 10.70 -6.37 -2.86
C SER A 280 11.71 -5.48 -3.56
N SER A 281 11.33 -4.22 -3.86
CA SER A 281 12.23 -3.23 -4.46
C SER A 281 13.47 -2.95 -3.62
N ARG A 282 13.31 -2.76 -2.30
CA ARG A 282 14.44 -2.48 -1.40
C ARG A 282 15.40 -3.66 -1.27
N LEU A 283 14.88 -4.88 -1.22
CA LEU A 283 15.71 -6.09 -1.22
C LEU A 283 16.46 -6.27 -2.55
N LYS A 284 15.85 -5.90 -3.69
CA LYS A 284 16.54 -5.88 -4.99
C LYS A 284 17.69 -4.86 -5.02
N VAL A 285 17.50 -3.67 -4.47
CA VAL A 285 18.57 -2.66 -4.34
C VAL A 285 19.72 -3.17 -3.45
N ALA A 286 19.39 -3.84 -2.34
CA ALA A 286 20.40 -4.48 -1.49
C ALA A 286 21.15 -5.60 -2.22
N LEU A 287 20.44 -6.42 -3.01
CA LEU A 287 21.04 -7.47 -3.84
C LEU A 287 21.99 -6.87 -4.89
N GLU A 288 21.56 -5.82 -5.59
CA GLU A 288 22.38 -5.11 -6.57
C GLU A 288 23.65 -4.54 -5.93
N THR A 289 23.53 -3.98 -4.72
CA THR A 289 24.68 -3.48 -3.94
C THR A 289 25.67 -4.61 -3.60
N VAL A 290 25.20 -5.77 -3.16
CA VAL A 290 26.06 -6.93 -2.87
C VAL A 290 26.73 -7.46 -4.15
N CYS A 291 25.98 -7.54 -5.25
CA CYS A 291 26.56 -7.91 -6.56
C CYS A 291 27.64 -6.93 -6.99
N LYS A 292 27.42 -5.62 -6.82
CA LYS A 292 28.40 -4.59 -7.18
C LYS A 292 29.66 -4.66 -6.31
N LEU A 293 29.51 -4.95 -5.02
CA LEU A 293 30.64 -5.20 -4.13
C LEU A 293 31.49 -6.38 -4.60
N ASP A 294 30.86 -7.48 -5.02
CA ASP A 294 31.55 -8.64 -5.58
C ASP A 294 32.26 -8.32 -6.91
N GLU A 295 31.61 -7.56 -7.81
CA GLU A 295 32.25 -7.06 -9.04
C GLU A 295 33.51 -6.23 -8.73
N ILE A 296 33.43 -5.32 -7.76
CA ILE A 296 34.59 -4.51 -7.35
C ILE A 296 35.68 -5.35 -6.71
N ASN A 297 35.33 -6.40 -5.95
CA ASN A 297 36.31 -7.34 -5.43
C ASN A 297 37.10 -8.02 -6.56
N THR A 298 36.42 -8.52 -7.60
CA THR A 298 37.10 -9.11 -8.77
C THR A 298 37.98 -8.09 -9.50
N LEU A 299 37.52 -6.84 -9.64
CA LEU A 299 38.30 -5.76 -10.22
C LEU A 299 39.56 -5.46 -9.40
N PHE A 300 39.44 -5.33 -8.09
CA PHE A 300 40.56 -5.01 -7.21
C PHE A 300 41.57 -6.16 -7.12
N GLN A 301 41.11 -7.40 -7.17
CA GLN A 301 41.98 -8.57 -7.34
C GLN A 301 42.74 -8.50 -8.67
N SER A 302 42.05 -8.25 -9.79
CA SER A 302 42.69 -8.16 -11.12
C SER A 302 43.74 -7.06 -11.21
N LYS A 303 43.59 -5.99 -10.42
CA LYS A 303 44.55 -4.88 -10.31
C LYS A 303 45.66 -5.11 -9.27
N GLY A 304 45.64 -6.24 -8.56
CA GLY A 304 46.62 -6.57 -7.52
C GLY A 304 46.50 -5.72 -6.25
N PHE A 305 45.34 -5.09 -6.01
CA PHE A 305 45.09 -4.31 -4.78
C PHE A 305 44.76 -5.19 -3.58
N MET A 306 44.53 -6.48 -3.80
CA MET A 306 44.15 -7.46 -2.79
C MET A 306 44.91 -8.75 -2.96
N ALA A 307 45.20 -9.42 -1.84
CA ALA A 307 45.68 -10.79 -1.84
C ALA A 307 44.55 -11.75 -2.24
N ASP A 308 44.90 -12.84 -2.93
CA ASP A 308 43.93 -13.83 -3.42
C ASP A 308 43.10 -14.45 -2.29
N GLY A 309 43.73 -14.73 -1.14
CA GLY A 309 43.03 -15.26 0.04
C GLY A 309 41.97 -14.32 0.59
N ASP A 310 42.26 -13.00 0.64
CA ASP A 310 41.30 -12.00 1.11
C ASP A 310 40.16 -11.81 0.10
N SER A 311 40.47 -11.83 -1.20
CA SER A 311 39.47 -11.77 -2.27
C SER A 311 38.51 -12.97 -2.18
N GLN A 312 39.03 -14.18 -2.03
CA GLN A 312 38.21 -15.39 -1.95
C GLN A 312 37.33 -15.42 -0.69
N ARG A 313 37.87 -14.96 0.45
CA ARG A 313 37.10 -14.83 1.69
C ARG A 313 35.96 -13.83 1.52
N PHE A 314 36.24 -12.66 0.93
CA PHE A 314 35.22 -11.66 0.67
C PHE A 314 34.14 -12.17 -0.31
N ALA A 315 34.53 -12.82 -1.40
CA ALA A 315 33.60 -13.40 -2.36
C ALA A 315 32.68 -14.45 -1.70
N SER A 316 33.21 -15.25 -0.76
CA SER A 316 32.41 -16.21 0.01
C SER A 316 31.35 -15.54 0.89
N GLU A 317 31.71 -14.42 1.55
CA GLU A 317 30.75 -13.60 2.31
C GLU A 317 29.70 -12.96 1.40
N MET A 318 30.09 -12.45 0.23
CA MET A 318 29.16 -11.88 -0.75
C MET A 318 28.18 -12.94 -1.27
N ALA A 319 28.66 -14.15 -1.57
CA ALA A 319 27.82 -15.27 -1.96
C ALA A 319 26.79 -15.62 -0.87
N TYR A 320 27.22 -15.64 0.40
CA TYR A 320 26.30 -15.83 1.54
C TYR A 320 25.21 -14.76 1.60
N TYR A 321 25.57 -13.47 1.50
CA TYR A 321 24.59 -12.39 1.53
C TYR A 321 23.67 -12.40 0.31
N LYS A 322 24.20 -12.70 -0.88
CA LYS A 322 23.41 -12.84 -2.11
C LYS A 322 22.33 -13.91 -1.96
N THR A 323 22.72 -15.13 -1.57
CA THR A 323 21.77 -16.24 -1.35
C THR A 323 20.75 -15.90 -0.26
N THR A 324 21.18 -15.21 0.80
CA THR A 324 20.29 -14.79 1.89
C THR A 324 19.23 -13.79 1.41
N ILE A 325 19.62 -12.75 0.66
CA ILE A 325 18.71 -11.74 0.12
C ILE A 325 17.78 -12.34 -0.93
N GLU A 326 18.28 -13.24 -1.79
CA GLU A 326 17.45 -13.99 -2.74
C GLU A 326 16.39 -14.84 -2.03
N GLY A 327 16.73 -15.46 -0.89
CA GLY A 327 15.78 -16.18 -0.05
C GLY A 327 14.70 -15.27 0.56
N TYR A 328 15.07 -14.05 0.94
CA TYR A 328 14.10 -13.03 1.40
C TYR A 328 13.17 -12.57 0.28
N LEU A 329 13.70 -12.33 -0.92
CA LEU A 329 12.89 -12.00 -2.10
C LEU A 329 11.88 -13.10 -2.41
N LYS A 330 12.30 -14.36 -2.37
CA LYS A 330 11.41 -15.53 -2.54
C LYS A 330 10.31 -15.55 -1.48
N SER A 331 10.66 -15.22 -0.23
CA SER A 331 9.70 -15.20 0.88
C SER A 331 8.66 -14.07 0.71
N VAL A 332 9.09 -12.89 0.25
CA VAL A 332 8.18 -11.78 -0.08
C VAL A 332 7.26 -12.16 -1.23
N GLU A 333 7.77 -12.77 -2.30
CA GLU A 333 6.99 -13.25 -3.44
C GLU A 333 5.88 -14.24 -3.02
N VAL A 334 6.19 -15.16 -2.10
CA VAL A 334 5.18 -16.07 -1.53
C VAL A 334 4.09 -15.31 -0.77
N LEU A 335 4.46 -14.30 0.03
CA LEU A 335 3.49 -13.49 0.78
C LEU A 335 2.63 -12.62 -0.14
N GLU A 336 3.21 -12.06 -1.21
CA GLU A 336 2.48 -11.33 -2.25
C GLU A 336 1.44 -12.24 -2.93
N GLY A 337 1.81 -13.47 -3.25
CA GLY A 337 0.89 -14.49 -3.78
C GLY A 337 -0.26 -14.80 -2.82
N LYS A 338 0.02 -14.95 -1.52
CA LYS A 338 -1.01 -15.15 -0.49
C LYS A 338 -1.99 -13.96 -0.43
N VAL A 339 -1.48 -12.74 -0.38
CA VAL A 339 -2.31 -11.51 -0.34
C VAL A 339 -3.20 -11.39 -1.58
N LYS A 340 -2.65 -11.68 -2.76
CA LYS A 340 -3.41 -11.70 -4.00
C LYS A 340 -4.53 -12.74 -3.96
N GLY A 341 -4.25 -13.96 -3.52
CA GLY A 341 -5.25 -15.01 -3.39
C GLY A 341 -6.41 -14.64 -2.45
N ILE A 342 -6.13 -13.96 -1.34
CA ILE A 342 -7.18 -13.45 -0.43
C ILE A 342 -8.03 -12.38 -1.13
N SER A 343 -7.38 -11.47 -1.85
CA SER A 343 -8.07 -10.39 -2.56
C SER A 343 -9.01 -10.94 -3.63
N ASP A 344 -8.56 -11.95 -4.37
CA ASP A 344 -9.38 -12.66 -5.38
C ASP A 344 -10.57 -13.39 -4.72
N LEU A 345 -10.35 -14.08 -3.60
CA LEU A 345 -11.42 -14.75 -2.85
C LEU A 345 -12.47 -13.76 -2.34
N LEU A 346 -12.05 -12.63 -1.78
CA LEU A 346 -12.96 -11.59 -1.31
C LEU A 346 -13.76 -10.98 -2.46
N ALA A 347 -13.14 -10.74 -3.62
CA ALA A 347 -13.84 -10.24 -4.80
C ALA A 347 -14.93 -11.24 -5.27
N VAL A 348 -14.61 -12.54 -5.29
CA VAL A 348 -15.60 -13.59 -5.60
C VAL A 348 -16.72 -13.60 -4.57
N ALA A 349 -16.40 -13.53 -3.27
CA ALA A 349 -17.39 -13.54 -2.20
C ALA A 349 -18.34 -12.32 -2.26
N LEU A 350 -17.81 -11.13 -2.56
CA LEU A 350 -18.60 -9.92 -2.75
C LEU A 350 -19.54 -10.02 -3.96
N ASN A 351 -19.06 -10.57 -5.08
CA ASN A 351 -19.89 -10.79 -6.27
C ASN A 351 -21.02 -11.80 -6.00
N LEU A 352 -20.72 -12.91 -5.32
CA LEU A 352 -21.71 -13.91 -4.91
C LEU A 352 -22.77 -13.28 -3.99
N LYS A 353 -22.35 -12.45 -3.03
CA LYS A 353 -23.29 -11.72 -2.16
C LYS A 353 -24.20 -10.78 -2.96
N GLY A 354 -23.63 -10.04 -3.91
CA GLY A 354 -24.40 -9.18 -4.82
C GLY A 354 -25.46 -9.95 -5.62
N GLN A 355 -25.10 -11.14 -6.13
CA GLN A 355 -26.04 -12.03 -6.80
C GLN A 355 -27.13 -12.57 -5.87
N THR A 356 -26.78 -12.99 -4.66
CA THR A 356 -27.76 -13.47 -3.67
C THR A 356 -28.77 -12.39 -3.30
N VAL A 357 -28.31 -11.15 -3.08
CA VAL A 357 -29.20 -10.00 -2.81
C VAL A 357 -30.12 -9.73 -4.00
N ALA A 358 -29.59 -9.80 -5.23
CA ALA A 358 -30.42 -9.65 -6.44
C ALA A 358 -31.47 -10.76 -6.56
N ASN A 359 -31.12 -12.01 -6.26
CA ASN A 359 -32.05 -13.14 -6.26
C ASN A 359 -33.13 -12.97 -5.18
N GLU A 360 -32.77 -12.54 -3.96
CA GLU A 360 -33.73 -12.29 -2.89
C GLU A 360 -34.73 -11.17 -3.26
N ILE A 361 -34.25 -10.11 -3.92
CA ILE A 361 -35.11 -9.05 -4.46
C ILE A 361 -36.05 -9.62 -5.53
N ASN A 362 -35.54 -10.46 -6.42
CA ASN A 362 -36.32 -11.09 -7.47
C ASN A 362 -37.40 -12.03 -6.90
N ASP A 363 -37.06 -12.83 -5.89
CA ASP A 363 -38.00 -13.73 -5.21
C ASP A 363 -39.09 -12.95 -4.48
N LYS A 364 -38.73 -11.88 -3.76
CA LYS A 364 -39.72 -10.97 -3.14
C LYS A 364 -40.61 -10.29 -4.18
N MET A 365 -40.06 -9.90 -5.33
CA MET A 365 -40.84 -9.35 -6.44
C MET A 365 -41.81 -10.39 -7.01
N LEU A 366 -41.38 -11.65 -7.16
CA LEU A 366 -42.24 -12.74 -7.61
C LEU A 366 -43.38 -13.00 -6.60
N GLN A 367 -43.09 -12.99 -5.30
CA GLN A 367 -44.12 -13.11 -4.26
C GLN A 367 -45.12 -11.96 -4.31
N LEU A 368 -44.65 -10.69 -4.32
CA LEU A 368 -45.52 -9.53 -4.45
C LEU A 368 -46.37 -9.56 -5.73
N THR A 369 -45.79 -10.04 -6.82
CA THR A 369 -46.52 -10.18 -8.10
C THR A 369 -47.58 -11.28 -8.00
N SER A 370 -47.28 -12.40 -7.32
CA SER A 370 -48.23 -13.49 -7.07
C SER A 370 -49.37 -13.03 -6.17
N GLU A 371 -49.08 -12.36 -5.05
CA GLU A 371 -50.06 -11.77 -4.15
C GLU A 371 -50.95 -10.77 -4.89
N ALA A 372 -50.38 -9.91 -5.75
CA ALA A 372 -51.14 -9.00 -6.60
C ALA A 372 -52.05 -9.74 -7.62
N PHE A 373 -51.66 -10.92 -8.09
CA PHE A 373 -52.52 -11.77 -8.93
C PHE A 373 -53.67 -12.38 -8.12
N GLU A 374 -53.44 -12.79 -6.88
CA GLU A 374 -54.48 -13.31 -5.98
C GLU A 374 -55.46 -12.21 -5.55
N ASP A 375 -54.98 -11.01 -5.23
CA ASP A 375 -55.82 -9.84 -4.96
C ASP A 375 -56.76 -9.52 -6.14
N ASN A 376 -56.31 -9.75 -7.37
CA ASN A 376 -57.16 -9.61 -8.56
C ASN A 376 -58.34 -10.59 -8.55
N ALA A 377 -58.18 -11.80 -8.01
CA ALA A 377 -59.27 -12.77 -7.88
C ALA A 377 -60.31 -12.31 -6.84
N THR A 378 -59.86 -11.83 -5.68
CA THR A 378 -60.75 -11.29 -4.63
C THR A 378 -61.56 -10.09 -5.13
N VAL A 379 -60.93 -9.15 -5.83
CA VAL A 379 -61.61 -8.00 -6.46
C VAL A 379 -62.69 -8.46 -7.44
N ARG A 380 -62.40 -9.48 -8.27
CA ARG A 380 -63.38 -10.03 -9.21
C ARG A 380 -64.60 -10.62 -8.49
N VAL A 381 -64.40 -11.36 -7.40
CA VAL A 381 -65.50 -11.93 -6.61
C VAL A 381 -66.41 -10.83 -6.04
N VAL A 382 -65.84 -9.79 -5.42
CA VAL A 382 -66.61 -8.65 -4.89
C VAL A 382 -67.38 -7.92 -6.00
N THR A 383 -66.76 -7.69 -7.16
CA THR A 383 -67.46 -7.08 -8.31
C THR A 383 -68.60 -7.94 -8.82
N LEU A 384 -68.46 -9.27 -8.80
CA LEU A 384 -69.52 -10.18 -9.24
C LEU A 384 -70.72 -10.14 -8.27
N VAL A 385 -70.46 -10.18 -6.96
CA VAL A 385 -71.51 -10.07 -5.93
C VAL A 385 -72.25 -8.74 -6.05
N THR A 386 -71.53 -7.63 -6.21
CA THR A 386 -72.15 -6.30 -6.37
C THR A 386 -72.96 -6.17 -7.67
N LEU A 387 -72.49 -6.73 -8.79
CA LEU A 387 -73.23 -6.73 -10.06
C LEU A 387 -74.55 -7.52 -10.01
N ILE A 388 -74.64 -8.53 -9.16
CA ILE A 388 -75.88 -9.29 -8.90
C ILE A 388 -76.79 -8.51 -7.95
N TYR A 389 -76.22 -7.93 -6.90
CA TYR A 389 -77.00 -7.27 -5.85
C TYR A 389 -77.56 -5.90 -6.29
N LEU A 390 -76.76 -5.08 -6.97
CA LEU A 390 -77.11 -3.69 -7.31
C LEU A 390 -78.42 -3.56 -8.13
N PRO A 391 -78.67 -4.38 -9.18
CA PRO A 391 -79.92 -4.32 -9.93
C PRO A 391 -81.12 -4.77 -9.09
N ALA A 392 -80.96 -5.81 -8.28
CA ALA A 392 -82.02 -6.31 -7.41
C ALA A 392 -82.40 -5.26 -6.35
N SER A 393 -81.41 -4.60 -5.76
CA SER A 393 -81.61 -3.52 -4.78
C SER A 393 -82.22 -2.27 -5.39
N PHE A 394 -81.85 -1.90 -6.62
CA PHE A 394 -82.48 -0.79 -7.35
C PHE A 394 -83.97 -1.05 -7.62
N VAL A 395 -84.31 -2.25 -8.09
CA VAL A 395 -85.72 -2.63 -8.31
C VAL A 395 -86.48 -2.76 -6.98
N SER A 396 -85.83 -3.30 -5.94
CA SER A 396 -86.39 -3.40 -4.59
C SER A 396 -86.67 -2.04 -3.96
N THR A 397 -85.80 -1.03 -4.15
CA THR A 397 -86.03 0.33 -3.63
C THR A 397 -87.10 1.07 -4.42
N LEU A 398 -87.12 0.93 -5.74
CA LEU A 398 -88.10 1.56 -6.62
C LEU A 398 -89.52 1.03 -6.39
N LEU A 399 -89.65 -0.26 -6.08
CA LEU A 399 -90.94 -0.92 -5.81
C LEU A 399 -91.28 -1.05 -4.32
N GLY A 400 -90.27 -1.07 -3.44
CA GLY A 400 -90.38 -1.38 -2.01
C GLY A 400 -91.15 -0.34 -1.19
N MET A 401 -91.40 0.85 -1.74
CA MET A 401 -92.33 1.80 -1.14
C MET A 401 -93.81 1.40 -1.27
N ASN A 402 -94.17 0.39 -2.08
CA ASN A 402 -95.59 0.05 -2.35
C ASN A 402 -95.93 -1.46 -2.29
N LEU A 403 -94.98 -2.35 -1.98
CA LEU A 403 -95.20 -3.81 -2.05
C LEU A 403 -95.46 -4.51 -0.71
N PHE A 404 -95.09 -3.89 0.41
CA PHE A 404 -95.28 -4.46 1.76
C PHE A 404 -96.21 -3.56 2.57
N GLU A 405 -97.46 -4.01 2.74
CA GLU A 405 -98.45 -3.37 3.59
C GLU A 405 -98.44 -4.08 4.96
N PHE A 406 -98.12 -3.36 6.04
CA PHE A 406 -98.36 -3.86 7.41
C PHE A 406 -99.77 -3.45 7.83
N GLY A 407 -100.73 -4.38 7.77
CA GLY A 407 -102.08 -4.11 8.26
C GLY A 407 -102.86 -5.38 8.59
N ASP A 408 -102.97 -5.72 9.88
CA ASP A 408 -104.21 -5.58 10.70
C ASP A 408 -103.97 -6.12 12.15
N PRO A 409 -104.64 -5.63 13.22
CA PRO A 409 -104.34 -5.93 14.63
C PRO A 409 -104.64 -7.36 15.11
N ASN A 410 -105.31 -8.20 14.32
CA ASN A 410 -105.63 -9.57 14.69
C ASN A 410 -104.67 -10.53 13.99
N GLY A 411 -103.50 -10.71 14.62
CA GLY A 411 -102.35 -11.38 14.04
C GLY A 411 -102.68 -12.74 13.41
N GLN A 412 -102.45 -12.84 12.10
CA GLN A 412 -101.83 -13.99 11.43
C GLN A 412 -101.16 -13.53 10.13
N GLY A 413 -99.83 -13.61 10.10
CA GLY A 413 -99.06 -13.83 8.86
C GLY A 413 -98.73 -12.62 7.98
N PHE A 414 -97.45 -12.48 7.66
CA PHE A 414 -96.89 -11.56 6.68
C PHE A 414 -97.59 -11.76 5.29
N THR A 415 -98.43 -10.82 4.84
CA THR A 415 -99.14 -10.92 3.55
C THR A 415 -98.29 -10.32 2.42
N ILE A 416 -97.73 -11.19 1.58
CA ILE A 416 -97.02 -10.79 0.36
C ILE A 416 -98.06 -10.44 -0.71
N SER A 417 -97.98 -9.24 -1.30
CA SER A 417 -98.87 -8.80 -2.39
C SER A 417 -98.80 -9.72 -3.61
N LYS A 418 -99.94 -10.02 -4.24
CA LYS A 418 -100.05 -10.83 -5.48
C LYS A 418 -99.26 -10.25 -6.68
N GLN A 419 -98.80 -9.00 -6.59
CA GLN A 419 -98.00 -8.31 -7.63
C GLN A 419 -96.49 -8.51 -7.49
N PHE A 420 -96.02 -9.31 -6.51
CA PHE A 420 -94.61 -9.64 -6.32
C PHE A 420 -93.93 -10.20 -7.59
N TRP A 421 -94.69 -10.80 -8.52
CA TRP A 421 -94.13 -11.30 -9.78
C TRP A 421 -93.53 -10.19 -10.68
N ILE A 422 -93.99 -8.93 -10.56
CA ILE A 422 -93.45 -7.77 -11.29
C ILE A 422 -91.99 -7.50 -10.88
N PHE A 423 -91.67 -7.67 -9.60
CA PHE A 423 -90.30 -7.58 -9.10
C PHE A 423 -89.39 -8.61 -9.79
N VAL A 424 -89.85 -9.86 -9.91
CA VAL A 424 -89.08 -10.94 -10.56
C VAL A 424 -88.86 -10.65 -12.04
N VAL A 425 -89.91 -10.22 -12.76
CA VAL A 425 -89.84 -9.93 -14.20
C VAL A 425 -88.98 -8.71 -14.50
N ALA A 426 -88.88 -7.72 -13.60
CA ALA A 426 -88.02 -6.56 -13.78
C ALA A 426 -86.56 -6.82 -13.36
N ALA A 427 -86.34 -7.54 -12.25
CA ALA A 427 -85.00 -7.76 -11.68
C ALA A 427 -84.16 -8.78 -12.48
N VAL A 428 -84.77 -9.85 -12.99
CA VAL A 428 -84.03 -10.92 -13.70
C VAL A 428 -83.41 -10.45 -15.03
N PRO A 429 -84.13 -9.72 -15.91
CA PRO A 429 -83.53 -9.20 -17.14
C PRO A 429 -82.45 -8.14 -16.86
N LEU A 430 -82.63 -7.33 -15.81
CA LEU A 430 -81.69 -6.29 -15.46
C LEU A 430 -80.37 -6.88 -14.93
N THR A 431 -80.43 -7.94 -14.12
CA THR A 431 -79.24 -8.69 -13.67
C THR A 431 -78.56 -9.43 -14.83
N MET A 432 -79.33 -9.99 -15.77
CA MET A 432 -78.76 -10.59 -16.99
C MET A 432 -78.05 -9.56 -17.88
N LEU A 433 -78.60 -8.34 -17.99
CA LEU A 433 -77.99 -7.24 -18.74
C LEU A 433 -76.69 -6.76 -18.09
N THR A 434 -76.64 -6.60 -16.76
CA THR A 434 -75.43 -6.16 -16.06
C THR A 434 -74.32 -7.21 -16.12
N LEU A 435 -74.64 -8.48 -15.88
CA LEU A 435 -73.67 -9.60 -15.99
C LEU A 435 -73.19 -9.79 -17.44
N GLY A 436 -74.11 -9.75 -18.40
CA GLY A 436 -73.80 -9.86 -19.83
C GLY A 436 -72.89 -8.72 -20.31
N SER A 437 -73.15 -7.48 -19.88
CA SER A 437 -72.30 -6.33 -20.18
C SER A 437 -70.89 -6.49 -19.62
N TRP A 438 -70.75 -6.92 -18.37
CA TRP A 438 -69.45 -7.17 -17.75
C TRP A 438 -68.66 -8.27 -18.47
N TYR A 439 -69.31 -9.39 -18.82
CA TYR A 439 -68.68 -10.50 -19.55
C TYR A 439 -68.17 -10.07 -20.94
N ILE A 440 -68.96 -9.28 -21.68
CA ILE A 440 -68.57 -8.79 -23.00
C ILE A 440 -67.39 -7.81 -22.90
N ILE A 441 -67.43 -6.88 -21.93
CA ILE A 441 -66.38 -5.88 -21.74
C ILE A 441 -65.07 -6.54 -21.32
N THR A 442 -65.09 -7.44 -20.35
CA THR A 442 -63.90 -8.18 -19.90
C THR A 442 -63.29 -9.01 -21.03
N LYS A 443 -64.11 -9.76 -21.79
CA LYS A 443 -63.64 -10.55 -22.95
C LYS A 443 -63.05 -9.66 -24.07
N ARG A 444 -63.65 -8.50 -24.34
CA ARG A 444 -63.10 -7.52 -25.30
C ARG A 444 -61.77 -6.94 -24.82
N GLN A 445 -61.66 -6.58 -23.54
CA GLN A 445 -60.41 -6.04 -22.98
C GLN A 445 -59.27 -7.06 -23.02
N VAL A 446 -59.53 -8.35 -22.76
CA VAL A 446 -58.52 -9.42 -22.86
C VAL A 446 -58.00 -9.55 -24.29
N LYS A 447 -58.89 -9.60 -25.29
CA LYS A 447 -58.49 -9.68 -26.72
C LYS A 447 -57.68 -8.47 -27.16
N LEU A 448 -58.05 -7.26 -26.71
CA LEU A 448 -57.30 -6.03 -27.02
C LEU A 448 -55.91 -5.98 -26.35
N ARG A 449 -55.75 -6.62 -25.19
CA ARG A 449 -54.45 -6.76 -24.52
C ARG A 449 -53.55 -7.78 -25.23
N GLN A 450 -54.12 -8.88 -25.75
CA GLN A 450 -53.37 -9.86 -26.56
C GLN A 450 -52.86 -9.24 -27.86
N LYS A 451 -53.71 -8.55 -28.63
CA LYS A 451 -53.29 -7.85 -29.86
C LYS A 451 -52.17 -6.83 -29.60
N ARG A 452 -52.27 -6.02 -28.53
CA ARG A 452 -51.20 -5.07 -28.15
C ARG A 452 -49.90 -5.74 -27.72
N LYS A 453 -49.94 -6.95 -27.14
CA LYS A 453 -48.72 -7.72 -26.82
C LYS A 453 -48.06 -8.26 -28.09
N GLU A 454 -48.85 -8.74 -29.04
CA GLU A 454 -48.36 -9.20 -30.35
C GLU A 454 -47.74 -8.05 -31.17
N GLU A 455 -48.37 -6.86 -31.17
CA GLU A 455 -47.83 -5.66 -31.81
C GLU A 455 -46.51 -5.18 -31.18
N ARG A 456 -46.39 -5.22 -29.84
CA ARG A 456 -45.12 -4.89 -29.16
C ARG A 456 -44.03 -5.93 -29.40
N ALA A 457 -44.36 -7.22 -29.43
CA ALA A 457 -43.41 -8.28 -29.71
C ALA A 457 -42.86 -8.18 -31.15
N GLY A 458 -43.68 -7.75 -32.12
CA GLY A 458 -43.24 -7.46 -33.48
C GLY A 458 -42.34 -6.22 -33.58
N SER A 459 -42.58 -5.18 -32.77
CA SER A 459 -41.81 -3.92 -32.82
C SER A 459 -40.42 -3.98 -32.17
N VAL A 460 -40.10 -5.01 -31.37
CA VAL A 460 -38.78 -5.21 -30.75
C VAL A 460 -37.88 -6.12 -31.61
N MET A 461 -38.46 -6.77 -32.63
CA MET A 461 -37.79 -7.72 -33.52
C MET A 461 -37.38 -7.10 -34.88
N CYS A 462 -37.76 -5.83 -35.12
CA CYS A 462 -37.22 -4.96 -36.16
C CYS A 462 -36.33 -3.90 -35.50
#